data_AF-A0AAV1HM64-F1
#
_entry.id   AF-A0AAV1HM64-F1
#
_cell.length_a   1.000
_cell.length_b   1.000
_cell.length_c   1.000
_cell.angle_alpha   90.00
_cell.angle_beta   90.00
_cell.angle_gamma   90.00
#
_symmetry.space_group_name_H-M   'P 1'
#
loop_
_entity.id
_entity.type
_entity.pdbx_description
1 polymer ?
#
loop_
_entity_poly.entity_id
_entity_poly.type
_entity_poly.pdbx_seq_one_letter_code
_entity_poly.pdbx_strand_id
1 'polypeptide(L)'
;MDMHANTSSSVNLSTTPPNLSSHNSSLHPFLSSCFNSLSGWPIFTTFTITNILLLLPLSIFILYLGIKQWRKQRGRESMNPIDVFTYHMVGMELIGICGSVSCCCGAFIDHGALMWVGCNAFAINSCIKMSFHVLTCVERYVAVVHPITYMTLSKSGGVMFRNISIACVWIVCAGLIALRLLLNQNFTMILFFCNLVFSLIVISFCSLSVLRVLIRPGPAAEGRQQGKADKSKQRAFITITAIMAVLLVRFGGNLVCMALANSSVLSVSASCVVRMMGIWFCLPSSYVLPLLFLHRAEKLVCLKYKSDSS
;
A
#
# COMPACT_ATOMS: atom_id res chain seq x y z
N MET A 1 8.30 70.53 54.17
CA MET A 1 7.83 70.49 52.78
C MET A 1 8.50 69.30 52.15
N ASP A 2 7.70 68.25 51.97
CA ASP A 2 8.08 66.98 51.37
C ASP A 2 8.73 67.20 49.99
N MET A 3 9.66 66.33 49.57
CA MET A 3 9.30 65.17 48.73
C MET A 3 10.54 64.55 48.05
N HIS A 4 10.80 63.28 48.41
CA HIS A 4 11.34 62.15 47.64
C HIS A 4 12.76 62.15 47.00
N ALA A 5 13.62 61.39 47.69
CA ALA A 5 14.51 60.30 47.23
C ALA A 5 14.65 60.01 45.72
N ASN A 6 15.90 59.82 45.27
CA ASN A 6 16.23 58.58 44.58
C ASN A 6 17.70 58.15 44.77
N THR A 7 17.81 56.86 45.04
CA THR A 7 18.98 56.16 45.57
C THR A 7 19.77 55.51 44.42
N SER A 8 21.07 55.45 44.62
CA SER A 8 22.08 54.71 43.85
C SER A 8 21.73 53.23 43.64
N SER A 9 22.16 52.66 42.51
CA SER A 9 22.53 51.24 42.47
C SER A 9 23.59 50.92 41.42
N SER A 10 24.49 50.06 41.89
CA SER A 10 25.75 49.58 41.39
C SER A 10 25.66 48.66 40.16
N VAL A 11 26.70 48.77 39.33
CA VAL A 11 27.12 47.78 38.34
C VAL A 11 27.41 46.45 39.03
N ASN A 12 26.72 45.38 38.63
CA ASN A 12 27.19 44.01 38.83
C ASN A 12 27.14 43.27 37.49
N LEU A 13 28.35 42.90 37.06
CA LEU A 13 28.64 42.12 35.88
C LEU A 13 28.46 40.64 36.23
N SER A 14 27.38 40.02 35.77
CA SER A 14 27.24 38.56 35.80
C SER A 14 27.11 38.05 34.37
N THR A 15 28.23 37.51 33.88
CA THR A 15 28.38 36.71 32.68
C THR A 15 27.60 35.40 32.81
N THR A 16 26.41 35.34 32.23
CA THR A 16 25.71 34.10 31.89
C THR A 16 25.49 34.05 30.39
N PRO A 17 25.89 32.99 29.68
CA PRO A 17 25.63 32.87 28.24
C PRO A 17 24.11 32.84 28.00
N PRO A 18 23.59 33.47 26.95
CA PRO A 18 22.20 33.26 26.55
C PRO A 18 22.07 31.79 26.17
N ASN A 19 21.28 31.06 26.96
CA ASN A 19 20.93 29.68 26.69
C ASN A 19 20.42 29.56 25.25
N LEU A 20 21.28 28.94 24.46
CA LEU A 20 21.04 28.12 23.29
C LEU A 20 19.56 27.78 23.13
N SER A 21 18.97 28.35 22.08
CA SER A 21 17.80 27.85 21.34
C SER A 21 16.97 26.79 22.07
N SER A 22 15.88 27.22 22.72
CA SER A 22 14.74 26.35 22.92
C SER A 22 14.15 26.03 21.54
N HIS A 23 14.70 25.01 20.88
CA HIS A 23 13.98 24.34 19.82
C HIS A 23 12.64 23.89 20.43
N ASN A 24 11.56 24.54 20.01
CA ASN A 24 10.18 24.16 20.29
C ASN A 24 10.01 22.68 19.93
N SER A 25 10.23 21.81 20.90
CA SER A 25 10.23 20.34 20.76
C SER A 25 8.81 19.78 20.95
N SER A 26 7.79 20.60 20.81
CA SER A 26 6.37 20.22 20.92
C SER A 26 5.77 19.71 19.60
N LEU A 27 6.55 19.69 18.52
CA LEU A 27 6.16 19.12 17.22
C LEU A 27 6.62 17.66 17.04
N HIS A 28 6.89 16.94 18.13
CA HIS A 28 7.15 15.50 18.05
C HIS A 28 5.82 14.75 17.88
N PRO A 29 5.57 14.13 16.72
CA PRO A 29 4.21 13.83 16.28
C PRO A 29 3.68 12.51 16.85
N PHE A 30 2.37 12.45 17.04
CA PHE A 30 1.63 11.31 17.60
C PHE A 30 1.92 9.97 16.90
N LEU A 31 2.16 9.96 15.58
CA LEU A 31 2.49 8.73 14.85
C LEU A 31 3.90 8.20 15.19
N SER A 32 4.90 9.08 15.15
CA SER A 32 6.29 8.78 15.58
C SER A 32 6.33 8.39 17.05
N SER A 33 5.52 9.06 17.87
CA SER A 33 5.34 8.74 19.29
C SER A 33 4.71 7.35 19.48
N CYS A 34 3.73 6.94 18.66
CA CYS A 34 3.19 5.58 18.75
C CYS A 34 4.21 4.50 18.32
N PHE A 35 5.06 4.76 17.32
CA PHE A 35 6.11 3.82 16.92
C PHE A 35 7.17 3.60 18.01
N ASN A 36 7.49 4.65 18.79
CA ASN A 36 8.39 4.57 19.94
C ASN A 36 7.69 4.26 21.27
N SER A 37 6.36 4.15 21.27
CA SER A 37 5.63 3.83 22.48
C SER A 37 5.86 2.38 22.88
N LEU A 38 5.87 2.12 24.19
CA LEU A 38 6.04 0.78 24.76
C LEU A 38 5.01 -0.22 24.20
N SER A 39 3.82 0.25 23.85
CA SER A 39 2.73 -0.56 23.32
C SER A 39 2.75 -0.72 21.79
N GLY A 40 3.19 0.30 21.04
CA GLY A 40 3.15 0.30 19.58
C GLY A 40 4.38 -0.30 18.91
N TRP A 41 5.56 -0.12 19.50
CA TRP A 41 6.82 -0.68 19.03
C TRP A 41 6.77 -2.21 18.80
N PRO A 42 6.37 -3.05 19.77
CA PRO A 42 6.38 -4.51 19.59
C PRO A 42 5.41 -4.97 18.48
N ILE A 43 4.28 -4.27 18.31
CA ILE A 43 3.30 -4.56 17.25
C ILE A 43 3.93 -4.33 15.87
N PHE A 44 4.65 -3.21 15.71
CA PHE A 44 5.32 -2.90 14.46
C PHE A 44 6.46 -3.84 14.15
N THR A 45 7.30 -4.14 15.15
CA THR A 45 8.42 -5.07 14.99
C THR A 45 7.93 -6.45 14.58
N THR A 46 6.86 -6.93 15.20
CA THR A 46 6.25 -8.23 14.84
C THR A 46 5.72 -8.22 13.41
N PHE A 47 5.07 -7.13 12.98
CA PHE A 47 4.63 -6.95 11.60
C PHE A 47 5.82 -6.95 10.61
N THR A 48 6.91 -6.25 10.95
CA THR A 48 8.15 -6.21 10.14
C THR A 48 8.77 -7.60 10.01
N ILE A 49 8.90 -8.33 11.11
CA ILE A 49 9.39 -9.72 11.10
C ILE A 49 8.50 -10.60 10.23
N THR A 50 7.18 -10.47 10.35
CA THR A 50 6.22 -11.22 9.53
C THR A 50 6.42 -10.94 8.03
N ASN A 51 6.63 -9.67 7.65
CA ASN A 51 6.89 -9.32 6.25
C ASN A 51 8.21 -9.90 5.74
N ILE A 52 9.27 -9.87 6.56
CA ILE A 52 10.56 -10.44 6.19
C ILE A 52 10.43 -11.96 6.01
N LEU A 53 9.77 -12.65 6.93
CA LEU A 53 9.69 -14.12 6.88
C LEU A 53 8.78 -14.62 5.75
N LEU A 54 7.71 -13.90 5.44
CA LEU A 54 6.68 -14.40 4.51
C LEU A 54 6.70 -13.69 3.13
N LEU A 55 6.84 -12.36 3.09
CA LEU A 55 6.76 -11.60 1.84
C LEU A 55 8.09 -11.53 1.10
N LEU A 56 9.22 -11.47 1.82
CA LEU A 56 10.54 -11.44 1.19
C LEU A 56 10.82 -12.70 0.35
N PRO A 57 10.67 -13.94 0.88
CA PRO A 57 10.93 -15.13 0.07
C PRO A 57 9.98 -15.23 -1.12
N LEU A 58 8.71 -14.88 -0.94
CA LEU A 58 7.72 -14.88 -2.01
C LEU A 58 8.07 -13.87 -3.12
N SER A 59 8.48 -12.67 -2.73
CA SER A 59 8.91 -11.61 -3.66
C SER A 59 10.15 -12.03 -4.45
N ILE A 60 11.16 -12.59 -3.77
CA ILE A 60 12.38 -13.10 -4.41
C ILE A 60 12.04 -14.24 -5.38
N PHE A 61 11.15 -15.16 -4.98
CA PHE A 61 10.73 -16.27 -5.81
C PHE A 61 10.03 -15.81 -7.10
N ILE A 62 9.13 -14.82 -7.00
CA ILE A 62 8.44 -14.24 -8.17
C ILE A 62 9.43 -13.55 -9.10
N LEU A 63 10.36 -12.75 -8.56
CA LEU A 63 11.41 -12.11 -9.34
C LEU A 63 12.29 -13.14 -10.04
N TYR A 64 12.67 -14.21 -9.34
CA TYR A 64 13.43 -15.32 -9.91
C TYR A 64 12.69 -15.99 -11.08
N LEU A 65 11.42 -16.33 -10.90
CA LEU A 65 10.59 -16.90 -11.97
C LEU A 65 10.46 -15.95 -13.15
N GLY A 66 10.27 -14.66 -12.88
CA GLY A 66 10.20 -13.62 -13.89
C GLY A 66 11.46 -13.48 -14.70
N ILE A 67 12.62 -13.41 -14.04
CA ILE A 67 13.93 -13.37 -14.70
C ILE A 67 14.17 -14.65 -15.52
N LYS A 68 13.78 -15.82 -14.99
CA LYS A 68 13.90 -17.10 -15.70
C LYS A 68 13.02 -17.15 -16.95
N GLN A 69 11.79 -16.66 -16.88
CA GLN A 69 10.87 -16.57 -18.02
C GLN A 69 11.39 -15.56 -19.04
N TRP A 70 11.83 -14.38 -18.59
CA TRP A 70 12.42 -13.35 -19.44
C TRP A 70 13.65 -13.85 -20.20
N ARG A 71 14.55 -14.59 -19.53
CA ARG A 71 15.71 -15.23 -20.17
C ARG A 71 15.31 -16.26 -21.22
N LYS A 72 14.23 -17.03 -20.99
CA LYS A 72 13.71 -18.02 -21.95
C LYS A 72 12.99 -17.38 -23.14
N GLN A 73 12.43 -16.19 -22.97
CA GLN A 73 11.61 -15.49 -23.98
C GLN A 73 12.37 -14.38 -24.71
N ARG A 74 13.71 -14.33 -24.61
CA ARG A 74 14.58 -13.27 -25.15
C ARG A 74 14.53 -13.08 -26.69
N GLY A 75 13.58 -13.70 -27.39
CA GLY A 75 13.35 -13.55 -28.83
C GLY A 75 11.89 -13.61 -29.31
N ARG A 76 10.87 -13.62 -28.43
CA ARG A 76 9.46 -13.66 -28.88
C ARG A 76 8.49 -12.94 -27.93
N GLU A 77 7.86 -11.89 -28.48
CA GLU A 77 6.72 -11.08 -28.02
C GLU A 77 6.77 -10.42 -26.63
N SER A 78 6.09 -9.27 -26.54
CA SER A 78 6.04 -8.38 -25.38
C SER A 78 5.54 -9.09 -24.12
N MET A 79 6.14 -8.76 -22.97
CA MET A 79 5.74 -9.29 -21.67
C MET A 79 4.23 -9.12 -21.46
N ASN A 80 3.56 -10.15 -20.93
CA ASN A 80 2.12 -10.09 -20.72
C ASN A 80 1.79 -8.87 -19.86
N PRO A 81 0.81 -8.03 -20.25
CA PRO A 81 0.60 -6.72 -19.61
C PRO A 81 0.28 -6.78 -18.11
N ILE A 82 -0.26 -7.91 -17.63
CA ILE A 82 -0.61 -8.17 -16.22
C ILE A 82 0.64 -8.43 -15.35
N ASP A 83 1.73 -8.88 -15.98
CA ASP A 83 2.97 -9.21 -15.28
C ASP A 83 3.72 -7.93 -14.88
N VAL A 84 3.63 -6.86 -15.69
CA VAL A 84 4.26 -5.55 -15.42
C VAL A 84 3.78 -4.96 -14.09
N PHE A 85 2.46 -4.92 -13.86
CA PHE A 85 1.91 -4.43 -12.59
C PHE A 85 2.33 -5.29 -11.40
N THR A 86 2.45 -6.61 -11.62
CA THR A 86 2.88 -7.55 -10.58
C THR A 86 4.33 -7.27 -10.18
N TYR A 87 5.24 -7.05 -11.15
CA TYR A 87 6.64 -6.71 -10.83
C TYR A 87 6.78 -5.37 -10.13
N HIS A 88 6.05 -4.33 -10.58
CA HIS A 88 6.04 -3.06 -9.87
C HIS A 88 5.53 -3.22 -8.44
N MET A 89 4.44 -3.97 -8.23
CA MET A 89 3.93 -4.23 -6.89
C MET A 89 4.95 -4.98 -6.03
N VAL A 90 5.61 -6.03 -6.54
CA VAL A 90 6.67 -6.75 -5.83
C VAL A 90 7.85 -5.83 -5.49
N GLY A 91 8.27 -4.97 -6.41
CA GLY A 91 9.29 -3.96 -6.14
C GLY A 91 8.89 -3.02 -4.99
N MET A 92 7.63 -2.56 -4.99
CA MET A 92 7.10 -1.74 -3.89
C MET A 92 7.02 -2.51 -2.56
N GLU A 93 6.72 -3.82 -2.58
CA GLU A 93 6.77 -4.65 -1.37
C GLU A 93 8.18 -4.69 -0.78
N LEU A 94 9.21 -4.89 -1.62
CA LEU A 94 10.60 -4.89 -1.18
C LEU A 94 11.03 -3.54 -0.60
N ILE A 95 10.67 -2.43 -1.26
CA ILE A 95 10.92 -1.07 -0.75
C ILE A 95 10.20 -0.88 0.59
N GLY A 96 8.98 -1.39 0.72
CA GLY A 96 8.22 -1.36 1.97
C GLY A 96 8.89 -2.12 3.11
N ILE A 97 9.41 -3.31 2.83
CA ILE A 97 10.16 -4.12 3.79
C ILE A 97 11.41 -3.35 4.24
N CYS A 98 12.20 -2.83 3.30
CA CYS A 98 13.37 -2.00 3.62
C CYS A 98 13.00 -0.79 4.48
N GLY A 99 11.92 -0.07 4.15
CA GLY A 99 11.44 1.06 4.95
C GLY A 99 11.03 0.66 6.38
N SER A 100 10.33 -0.47 6.53
CA SER A 100 9.92 -0.99 7.84
C SER A 100 11.10 -1.43 8.71
N VAL A 101 12.12 -2.06 8.11
CA VAL A 101 13.38 -2.43 8.76
C VAL A 101 14.11 -1.17 9.21
N SER A 102 14.28 -0.19 8.33
CA SER A 102 14.92 1.08 8.69
C SER A 102 14.19 1.80 9.82
N CYS A 103 12.85 1.77 9.85
CA CYS A 103 12.10 2.37 10.96
C CYS A 103 12.34 1.61 12.27
N CYS A 104 12.35 0.27 12.25
CA CYS A 104 12.68 -0.54 13.42
C CYS A 104 14.11 -0.27 13.91
N CYS A 105 15.12 -0.34 13.03
CA CYS A 105 16.51 -0.07 13.36
C CYS A 105 16.72 1.33 13.94
N GLY A 106 16.05 2.33 13.37
CA GLY A 106 16.06 3.69 13.90
C GLY A 106 15.52 3.78 15.33
N ALA A 107 14.44 3.05 15.63
CA ALA A 107 13.90 2.96 16.99
C ALA A 107 14.84 2.18 17.95
N PHE A 108 15.47 1.10 17.49
CA PHE A 108 16.41 0.31 18.30
C PHE A 108 17.69 1.08 18.67
N ILE A 109 18.21 1.90 17.74
CA ILE A 109 19.46 2.66 17.92
C ILE A 109 19.15 4.07 18.50
N ASP A 110 17.88 4.39 18.77
CA ASP A 110 17.40 5.71 19.17
C ASP A 110 17.83 6.84 18.22
N HIS A 111 17.98 6.52 16.93
CA HIS A 111 18.40 7.45 15.90
C HIS A 111 17.17 8.04 15.19
N GLY A 112 16.62 9.13 15.74
CA GLY A 112 15.37 9.73 15.28
C GLY A 112 15.27 10.01 13.77
N ALA A 113 16.36 10.45 13.12
CA ALA A 113 16.37 10.68 11.67
C ALA A 113 16.17 9.39 10.85
N LEU A 114 16.81 8.28 11.24
CA LEU A 114 16.69 7.00 10.55
C LEU A 114 15.27 6.43 10.71
N MET A 115 14.71 6.55 11.91
CA MET A 115 13.33 6.18 12.18
C MET A 115 12.36 7.00 11.31
N TRP A 116 12.54 8.32 11.27
CA TRP A 116 11.70 9.21 10.47
C TRP A 116 11.75 8.86 8.98
N VAL A 117 12.94 8.63 8.42
CA VAL A 117 13.10 8.21 7.02
C VAL A 117 12.38 6.88 6.76
N GLY A 118 12.59 5.88 7.62
CA GLY A 118 11.98 4.56 7.46
C GLY A 118 10.44 4.61 7.52
N CYS A 119 9.89 5.32 8.50
CA CYS A 119 8.44 5.42 8.68
C CYS A 119 7.78 6.27 7.58
N ASN A 120 8.45 7.29 7.05
CA ASN A 120 7.97 8.00 5.86
C ASN A 120 7.98 7.10 4.62
N ALA A 121 9.07 6.37 4.38
CA ALA A 121 9.17 5.42 3.27
C ALA A 121 8.05 4.38 3.34
N PHE A 122 7.77 3.84 4.53
CA PHE A 122 6.66 2.90 4.75
C PHE A 122 5.28 3.51 4.44
N ALA A 123 5.02 4.74 4.88
CA ALA A 123 3.77 5.43 4.63
C ALA A 123 3.55 5.73 3.13
N ILE A 124 4.59 6.24 2.46
CA ILE A 124 4.57 6.51 1.02
C ILE A 124 4.31 5.22 0.25
N ASN A 125 5.01 4.14 0.61
CA ASN A 125 4.83 2.83 -0.01
C ASN A 125 3.39 2.33 0.14
N SER A 126 2.78 2.57 1.30
CA SER A 126 1.39 2.21 1.56
C SER A 126 0.44 2.94 0.61
N CYS A 127 0.63 4.25 0.37
CA CYS A 127 -0.17 5.01 -0.60
C CYS A 127 -0.03 4.47 -2.03
N ILE A 128 1.21 4.21 -2.47
CA ILE A 128 1.49 3.68 -3.80
C ILE A 128 0.78 2.34 -4.02
N LYS A 129 0.87 1.44 -3.02
CA LYS A 129 0.18 0.14 -3.05
C LYS A 129 -1.33 0.29 -3.17
N MET A 130 -1.93 1.28 -2.49
CA MET A 130 -3.37 1.57 -2.63
C MET A 130 -3.72 1.96 -4.06
N SER A 131 -2.94 2.86 -4.67
CA SER A 131 -3.14 3.27 -6.07
C SER A 131 -3.02 2.11 -7.05
N PHE A 132 -2.03 1.22 -6.87
CA PHE A 132 -1.91 0.02 -7.71
C PHE A 132 -3.08 -0.94 -7.56
N HIS A 133 -3.64 -1.11 -6.35
CA HIS A 133 -4.84 -1.91 -6.15
C HIS A 133 -6.07 -1.29 -6.85
N VAL A 134 -6.21 0.04 -6.79
CA VAL A 134 -7.28 0.76 -7.51
C VAL A 134 -7.14 0.56 -9.02
N LEU A 135 -5.95 0.79 -9.58
CA LEU A 135 -5.68 0.59 -11.01
C LEU A 135 -5.97 -0.84 -11.44
N THR A 136 -5.52 -1.83 -10.66
CA THR A 136 -5.79 -3.25 -10.95
C THR A 136 -7.29 -3.55 -10.92
N CYS A 137 -8.04 -2.92 -10.01
CA CYS A 137 -9.48 -3.09 -9.90
C CYS A 137 -10.21 -2.48 -11.11
N VAL A 138 -9.82 -1.28 -11.53
CA VAL A 138 -10.35 -0.60 -12.71
C VAL A 138 -10.03 -1.40 -13.98
N GLU A 139 -8.81 -1.92 -14.13
CA GLU A 139 -8.42 -2.76 -15.28
C GLU A 139 -9.34 -3.98 -15.39
N ARG A 140 -9.58 -4.70 -14.28
CA ARG A 140 -10.48 -5.86 -14.26
C ARG A 140 -11.93 -5.47 -14.53
N TYR A 141 -12.36 -4.33 -14.02
CA TYR A 141 -13.69 -3.79 -14.31
C TYR A 141 -13.87 -3.56 -15.81
N VAL A 142 -12.95 -2.83 -16.46
CA VAL A 142 -13.03 -2.56 -17.90
C VAL A 142 -12.97 -3.87 -18.69
N ALA A 143 -12.11 -4.83 -18.30
CA ALA A 143 -11.99 -6.12 -18.98
C ALA A 143 -13.28 -6.96 -18.95
N VAL A 144 -14.06 -6.91 -17.86
CA VAL A 144 -15.28 -7.72 -17.71
C VAL A 144 -16.53 -6.98 -18.17
N VAL A 145 -16.67 -5.71 -17.80
CA VAL A 145 -17.89 -4.92 -18.08
C VAL A 145 -17.86 -4.31 -19.48
N HIS A 146 -16.68 -3.95 -19.98
CA HIS A 146 -16.50 -3.32 -21.29
C HIS A 146 -15.42 -4.03 -22.13
N PRO A 147 -15.63 -5.31 -22.48
CA PRO A 147 -14.61 -6.13 -23.14
C PRO A 147 -14.17 -5.57 -24.50
N ILE A 148 -15.06 -4.92 -25.25
CA ILE A 148 -14.72 -4.29 -26.55
C ILE A 148 -13.74 -3.14 -26.32
N THR A 149 -14.04 -2.24 -25.37
CA THR A 149 -13.15 -1.14 -25.00
C THR A 149 -11.80 -1.65 -24.52
N TYR A 150 -11.79 -2.69 -23.69
CA TYR A 150 -10.55 -3.33 -23.22
C TYR A 150 -9.72 -3.89 -24.37
N MET A 151 -10.35 -4.61 -25.31
CA MET A 151 -9.64 -5.21 -26.45
C MET A 151 -9.09 -4.14 -27.40
N THR A 152 -9.83 -3.08 -27.68
CA THR A 152 -9.37 -1.95 -28.51
C THR A 152 -8.20 -1.23 -27.83
N LEU A 153 -8.32 -0.94 -26.52
CA LEU A 153 -7.25 -0.31 -25.74
C LEU A 153 -6.00 -1.20 -25.69
N SER A 154 -6.18 -2.52 -25.59
CA SER A 154 -5.08 -3.49 -25.63
C SER A 154 -4.38 -3.51 -27.00
N LYS A 155 -5.13 -3.48 -28.11
CA LYS A 155 -4.60 -3.58 -29.48
C LYS A 155 -3.91 -2.29 -29.95
N SER A 156 -4.43 -1.12 -29.62
CA SER A 156 -3.94 0.17 -30.13
C SER A 156 -2.76 0.75 -29.34
N GLY A 157 -2.41 0.16 -28.19
CA GLY A 157 -1.35 0.70 -27.33
C GLY A 157 -1.51 0.32 -25.86
N GLY A 158 -1.92 -0.93 -25.56
CA GLY A 158 -2.20 -1.34 -24.18
C GLY A 158 -1.03 -1.15 -23.22
N VAL A 159 0.21 -1.30 -23.74
CA VAL A 159 1.44 -1.04 -22.99
C VAL A 159 1.61 0.45 -22.67
N MET A 160 1.27 1.34 -23.61
CA MET A 160 1.37 2.79 -23.42
C MET A 160 0.42 3.28 -22.32
N PHE A 161 -0.85 2.86 -22.35
CA PHE A 161 -1.83 3.25 -21.33
C PHE A 161 -1.42 2.80 -19.92
N ARG A 162 -0.86 1.60 -19.80
CA ARG A 162 -0.34 1.08 -18.53
C ARG A 162 0.89 1.85 -18.07
N ASN A 163 1.83 2.14 -18.96
CA ASN A 163 3.00 2.96 -18.63
C ASN A 163 2.60 4.37 -18.20
N ILE A 164 1.61 4.99 -18.84
CA ILE A 164 1.04 6.28 -18.42
C ILE A 164 0.43 6.15 -17.03
N SER A 165 -0.35 5.10 -16.77
CA SER A 165 -0.95 4.88 -15.45
C SER A 165 0.11 4.71 -14.36
N ILE A 166 1.18 3.96 -14.64
CA ILE A 166 2.33 3.79 -13.74
C ILE A 166 3.02 5.14 -13.51
N ALA A 167 3.29 5.90 -14.57
CA ALA A 167 3.87 7.23 -14.47
C ALA A 167 2.99 8.17 -13.63
N CYS A 168 1.67 8.15 -13.80
CA CYS A 168 0.74 8.90 -12.97
C CYS A 168 0.83 8.50 -11.50
N VAL A 169 0.93 7.21 -11.18
CA VAL A 169 1.12 6.76 -9.79
C VAL A 169 2.44 7.27 -9.20
N TRP A 170 3.52 7.26 -9.98
CA TRP A 170 4.81 7.82 -9.56
C TRP A 170 4.77 9.34 -9.40
N ILE A 171 4.06 10.06 -10.26
CA ILE A 171 3.87 11.51 -10.13
C ILE A 171 3.05 11.83 -8.88
N VAL A 172 1.97 11.09 -8.63
CA VAL A 172 1.18 11.23 -7.38
C VAL A 172 2.05 10.92 -6.16
N CYS A 173 2.89 9.89 -6.24
CA CYS A 173 3.87 9.58 -5.20
C CYS A 173 4.84 10.73 -4.96
N ALA A 174 5.51 11.23 -6.01
CA ALA A 174 6.44 12.35 -5.92
C ALA A 174 5.76 13.61 -5.35
N GLY A 175 4.53 13.88 -5.80
CA GLY A 175 3.69 14.94 -5.27
C GLY A 175 3.39 14.77 -3.79
N LEU A 176 3.00 13.58 -3.34
CA LEU A 176 2.76 13.27 -1.92
C LEU A 176 4.04 13.39 -1.08
N ILE A 177 5.20 13.02 -1.62
CA ILE A 177 6.50 13.19 -0.97
C ILE A 177 6.80 14.69 -0.80
N ALA A 178 6.74 15.46 -1.89
CA ALA A 178 6.97 16.90 -1.87
C ALA A 178 6.01 17.59 -0.91
N LEU A 179 4.73 17.21 -0.93
CA LEU A 179 3.71 17.76 -0.06
C LEU A 179 3.93 17.39 1.41
N ARG A 180 4.46 16.20 1.70
CA ARG A 180 4.89 15.80 3.05
C ARG A 180 6.04 16.64 3.57
N LEU A 181 6.96 17.05 2.70
CA LEU A 181 8.10 17.89 3.06
C LEU A 181 7.68 19.35 3.28
N LEU A 182 6.65 19.81 2.57
CA LEU A 182 6.22 21.21 2.58
C LEU A 182 5.08 21.51 3.56
N LEU A 183 4.23 20.54 3.90
CA LEU A 183 3.03 20.75 4.74
C LEU A 183 3.12 20.09 6.11
N ASN A 184 2.29 20.62 7.03
CA ASN A 184 2.11 20.07 8.37
C ASN A 184 1.58 18.63 8.34
N GLN A 185 2.03 17.80 9.29
CA GLN A 185 1.68 16.36 9.34
C GLN A 185 0.17 16.07 9.45
N ASN A 186 -0.60 16.97 10.06
CA ASN A 186 -2.07 16.84 10.14
C ASN A 186 -2.70 16.83 8.75
N PHE A 187 -2.21 17.68 7.84
CA PHE A 187 -2.70 17.73 6.46
C PHE A 187 -2.38 16.42 5.73
N THR A 188 -1.18 15.87 5.96
CA THR A 188 -0.82 14.58 5.38
C THR A 188 -1.71 13.44 5.87
N MET A 189 -2.10 13.42 7.15
CA MET A 189 -3.02 12.40 7.68
C MET A 189 -4.40 12.50 7.02
N ILE A 190 -4.90 13.72 6.82
CA ILE A 190 -6.16 13.97 6.11
C ILE A 190 -6.06 13.45 4.67
N LEU A 191 -4.97 13.74 3.96
CA LEU A 191 -4.77 13.23 2.59
C LEU A 191 -4.72 11.71 2.53
N PHE A 192 -4.04 11.06 3.49
CA PHE A 192 -4.01 9.60 3.58
C PHE A 192 -5.41 9.03 3.80
N PHE A 193 -6.19 9.65 4.70
CA PHE A 193 -7.57 9.27 4.94
C PHE A 193 -8.46 9.45 3.69
N CYS A 194 -8.37 10.58 3.02
CA CYS A 194 -9.09 10.84 1.77
C CYS A 194 -8.72 9.84 0.68
N ASN A 195 -7.43 9.51 0.54
CA ASN A 195 -6.95 8.52 -0.43
C ASN A 195 -7.50 7.12 -0.11
N LEU A 196 -7.58 6.77 1.17
CA LEU A 196 -8.10 5.50 1.64
C LEU A 196 -9.61 5.38 1.35
N VAL A 197 -10.39 6.43 1.67
CA VAL A 197 -11.83 6.48 1.39
C VAL A 197 -12.08 6.43 -0.12
N PHE A 198 -11.36 7.22 -0.90
CA PHE A 198 -11.46 7.21 -2.36
C PHE A 198 -11.17 5.82 -2.94
N SER A 199 -10.09 5.18 -2.48
CA SER A 199 -9.72 3.84 -2.91
C SER A 199 -10.80 2.80 -2.57
N LEU A 200 -11.38 2.88 -1.36
CA LEU A 200 -12.47 2.01 -0.93
C LEU A 200 -13.71 2.15 -1.81
N ILE A 201 -14.11 3.40 -2.12
CA ILE A 201 -15.27 3.67 -3.00
C ILE A 201 -15.04 3.08 -4.38
N VAL A 202 -13.90 3.38 -5.01
CA VAL A 202 -13.59 2.89 -6.36
C VAL A 202 -13.53 1.37 -6.40
N ILE A 203 -12.83 0.74 -5.44
CA ILE A 203 -12.70 -0.72 -5.40
C ILE A 203 -14.05 -1.39 -5.18
N SER A 204 -14.89 -0.85 -4.30
CA SER A 204 -16.23 -1.37 -4.04
C SER A 204 -17.09 -1.27 -5.30
N PHE A 205 -17.10 -0.11 -5.96
CA PHE A 205 -17.85 0.12 -7.19
C PHE A 205 -17.41 -0.84 -8.31
N CYS A 206 -16.10 -0.93 -8.58
CA CYS A 206 -15.55 -1.80 -9.61
C CYS A 206 -15.87 -3.28 -9.32
N SER A 207 -15.69 -3.71 -8.07
CA SER A 207 -15.92 -5.11 -7.69
C SER A 207 -17.39 -5.50 -7.77
N LEU A 208 -18.30 -4.68 -7.25
CA LEU A 208 -19.74 -4.93 -7.32
C LEU A 208 -20.23 -4.97 -8.76
N SER A 209 -19.71 -4.08 -9.62
CA SER A 209 -20.07 -4.06 -11.03
C SER A 209 -19.61 -5.32 -11.77
N VAL A 210 -18.37 -5.76 -11.53
CA VAL A 210 -17.85 -7.02 -12.08
C VAL A 210 -18.68 -8.20 -11.58
N LEU A 211 -19.02 -8.23 -10.29
CA LEU A 211 -19.82 -9.29 -9.69
C LEU A 211 -21.22 -9.36 -10.32
N ARG A 212 -21.87 -8.21 -10.50
CA ARG A 212 -23.19 -8.11 -11.16
C ARG A 212 -23.15 -8.66 -12.59
N VAL A 213 -22.10 -8.36 -13.35
CA VAL A 213 -21.95 -8.88 -14.73
C VAL A 213 -21.70 -10.38 -14.72
N LEU A 214 -20.89 -10.90 -13.78
CA LEU A 214 -20.60 -12.32 -13.68
C LEU A 214 -21.80 -13.17 -13.20
N ILE A 215 -22.69 -12.60 -12.39
CA ILE A 215 -23.92 -13.28 -11.92
C ILE A 215 -24.98 -13.40 -13.02
N ARG A 216 -25.00 -12.46 -13.98
CA ARG A 216 -26.01 -12.48 -15.05
C ARG A 216 -25.84 -13.74 -15.91
N PRO A 217 -26.88 -14.60 -16.03
CA PRO A 217 -26.82 -15.75 -16.92
C PRO A 217 -26.61 -15.26 -18.36
N GLY A 218 -25.68 -15.90 -19.07
CA GLY A 218 -25.40 -15.52 -20.46
C GLY A 218 -26.58 -15.90 -21.37
N PRO A 219 -26.86 -15.14 -22.44
CA PRO A 219 -27.94 -15.45 -23.39
C PRO A 219 -27.76 -16.79 -24.13
N ALA A 220 -26.62 -17.46 -23.99
CA ALA A 220 -26.36 -18.81 -24.51
C ALA A 220 -26.60 -19.93 -23.49
N ALA A 221 -27.17 -19.64 -22.31
CA ALA A 221 -27.39 -20.62 -21.24
C ALA A 221 -28.50 -21.65 -21.53
N GLU A 222 -29.23 -21.51 -22.63
CA GLU A 222 -30.34 -22.41 -23.00
C GLU A 222 -29.92 -23.56 -23.94
N GLY A 223 -28.66 -23.63 -24.41
CA GLY A 223 -28.27 -24.62 -25.42
C GLY A 223 -26.83 -25.09 -25.37
N ARG A 224 -26.60 -26.26 -24.76
CA ARG A 224 -25.57 -27.26 -25.14
C ARG A 224 -24.09 -27.10 -24.77
N GLN A 225 -23.63 -26.12 -23.97
CA GLN A 225 -22.22 -26.10 -23.46
C GLN A 225 -22.04 -25.70 -21.98
N GLN A 226 -23.02 -26.00 -21.11
CA GLN A 226 -23.01 -25.71 -19.66
C GLN A 226 -21.70 -26.11 -18.94
N GLY A 227 -21.13 -27.30 -19.20
CA GLY A 227 -20.17 -27.92 -18.27
C GLY A 227 -18.75 -27.33 -18.17
N LYS A 228 -18.22 -26.68 -19.22
CA LYS A 228 -16.84 -26.12 -19.23
C LYS A 228 -16.80 -24.60 -19.11
N ALA A 229 -17.74 -23.89 -19.74
CA ALA A 229 -17.83 -22.43 -19.67
C ALA A 229 -18.28 -21.96 -18.28
N ASP A 230 -19.14 -22.72 -17.60
CA ASP A 230 -19.59 -22.35 -16.25
C ASP A 230 -18.50 -22.57 -15.21
N LYS A 231 -17.65 -23.59 -15.36
CA LYS A 231 -16.51 -23.81 -14.46
C LYS A 231 -15.47 -22.69 -14.52
N SER A 232 -15.16 -22.16 -15.72
CA SER A 232 -14.21 -21.05 -15.85
C SER A 232 -14.80 -19.75 -15.29
N LYS A 233 -16.08 -19.47 -15.56
CA LYS A 233 -16.82 -18.34 -14.98
C LYS A 233 -16.90 -18.41 -13.45
N GLN A 234 -17.27 -19.57 -12.90
CA GLN A 234 -17.36 -19.79 -11.45
C GLN A 234 -16.00 -19.61 -10.77
N ARG A 235 -14.92 -20.12 -11.39
CA ARG A 235 -13.57 -19.93 -10.86
C ARG A 235 -13.14 -18.46 -10.88
N ALA A 236 -13.45 -17.73 -11.95
CA ALA A 236 -13.19 -16.30 -12.04
C ALA A 236 -13.98 -15.54 -10.97
N PHE A 237 -15.26 -15.88 -10.80
CA PHE A 237 -16.13 -15.33 -9.77
C PHE A 237 -15.56 -15.55 -8.35
N ILE A 238 -15.23 -16.79 -7.98
CA ILE A 238 -14.65 -17.11 -6.66
C ILE A 238 -13.36 -16.32 -6.44
N THR A 239 -12.48 -16.27 -7.44
CA THR A 239 -11.21 -15.53 -7.35
C THR A 239 -11.43 -14.03 -7.17
N ILE A 240 -12.34 -13.42 -7.94
CA ILE A 240 -12.62 -11.99 -7.86
C ILE A 240 -13.29 -11.63 -6.53
N THR A 241 -14.22 -12.46 -6.06
CA THR A 241 -14.89 -12.30 -4.75
C THR A 241 -13.91 -12.40 -3.60
N ALA A 242 -12.99 -13.37 -3.62
CA ALA A 242 -11.94 -13.49 -2.60
C ALA A 242 -11.02 -12.25 -2.57
N ILE A 243 -10.65 -11.74 -3.75
CA ILE A 243 -9.82 -10.53 -3.88
C ILE A 243 -10.57 -9.31 -3.35
N MET A 244 -11.85 -9.17 -3.68
CA MET A 244 -12.72 -8.11 -3.17
C MET A 244 -12.79 -8.16 -1.64
N ALA A 245 -13.06 -9.33 -1.06
CA ALA A 245 -13.14 -9.49 0.39
C ALA A 245 -11.84 -9.07 1.07
N VAL A 246 -10.69 -9.49 0.54
CA VAL A 246 -9.37 -9.11 1.08
C VAL A 246 -9.12 -7.60 0.97
N LEU A 247 -9.47 -6.97 -0.15
CA LEU A 247 -9.30 -5.53 -0.30
C LEU A 247 -10.25 -4.75 0.63
N LEU A 248 -11.50 -5.19 0.78
CA LEU A 248 -12.45 -4.59 1.73
C LEU A 248 -11.96 -4.69 3.17
N VAL A 249 -11.41 -5.86 3.57
CA VAL A 249 -10.79 -6.03 4.89
C VAL A 249 -9.61 -5.08 5.06
N ARG A 250 -8.75 -4.93 4.05
CA ARG A 250 -7.63 -3.99 4.07
C ARG A 250 -8.12 -2.56 4.28
N PHE A 251 -8.93 -2.04 3.36
CA PHE A 251 -9.32 -0.63 3.34
C PHE A 251 -10.31 -0.32 4.46
N GLY A 252 -11.36 -1.13 4.63
CA GLY A 252 -12.34 -0.98 5.71
C GLY A 252 -11.73 -1.13 7.10
N GLY A 253 -10.88 -2.15 7.31
CA GLY A 253 -10.18 -2.35 8.59
C GLY A 253 -9.26 -1.17 8.94
N ASN A 254 -8.48 -0.67 7.98
CA ASN A 254 -7.66 0.53 8.20
C ASN A 254 -8.51 1.79 8.46
N LEU A 255 -9.64 1.96 7.76
CA LEU A 255 -10.55 3.08 7.98
C LEU A 255 -11.10 3.07 9.41
N VAL A 256 -11.59 1.92 9.86
CA VAL A 256 -12.16 1.71 11.20
C VAL A 256 -11.09 1.94 12.27
N CYS A 257 -9.90 1.35 12.12
CA CYS A 257 -8.79 1.57 13.05
C CYS A 257 -8.39 3.05 13.14
N MET A 258 -8.33 3.75 12.00
CA MET A 258 -8.01 5.18 11.98
C MET A 258 -9.10 6.04 12.62
N ALA A 259 -10.37 5.72 12.39
CA ALA A 259 -11.49 6.43 13.01
C ALA A 259 -11.51 6.22 14.53
N LEU A 260 -11.37 4.97 14.99
CA LEU A 260 -11.32 4.63 16.42
C LEU A 260 -10.11 5.27 17.11
N ALA A 261 -8.93 5.21 16.50
CA ALA A 261 -7.71 5.78 17.05
C ALA A 261 -7.69 7.32 17.08
N ASN A 262 -8.66 7.99 16.45
CA ASN A 262 -8.86 9.43 16.52
C ASN A 262 -10.08 9.80 17.38
N SER A 263 -10.85 8.83 17.86
CA SER A 263 -12.00 9.07 18.72
C SER A 263 -11.55 9.47 20.13
N SER A 264 -12.32 10.32 20.80
CA SER A 264 -12.11 10.68 22.21
C SER A 264 -12.43 9.54 23.19
N VAL A 265 -12.93 8.42 22.69
CA VAL A 265 -13.38 7.27 23.49
C VAL A 265 -12.20 6.43 23.98
N LEU A 266 -11.09 6.41 23.25
CA LEU A 266 -9.92 5.61 23.60
C LEU A 266 -8.86 6.41 24.35
N SER A 267 -8.21 5.77 25.32
CA SER A 267 -7.00 6.30 25.95
C SER A 267 -5.87 6.42 24.93
N VAL A 268 -4.88 7.29 25.20
CA VAL A 268 -3.75 7.53 24.29
C VAL A 268 -3.00 6.23 23.92
N SER A 269 -2.77 5.35 24.89
CA SER A 269 -2.11 4.05 24.67
C SER A 269 -2.96 3.10 23.82
N ALA A 270 -4.27 3.00 24.11
CA ALA A 270 -5.19 2.19 23.33
C ALA A 270 -5.31 2.70 21.88
N SER A 271 -5.35 4.02 21.69
CA SER A 271 -5.37 4.65 20.36
C SER A 271 -4.13 4.33 19.55
N CYS A 272 -2.94 4.30 20.17
CA CYS A 272 -1.72 3.84 19.51
C CYS A 272 -1.83 2.36 19.11
N VAL A 273 -2.27 1.48 20.03
CA VAL A 273 -2.42 0.04 19.72
C VAL A 273 -3.37 -0.17 18.54
N VAL A 274 -4.56 0.43 18.56
CA VAL A 274 -5.56 0.29 17.49
C VAL A 274 -5.02 0.78 16.15
N ARG A 275 -4.28 1.90 16.15
CA ARG A 275 -3.65 2.42 14.94
C ARG A 275 -2.62 1.47 14.36
N MET A 276 -1.78 0.89 15.22
CA MET A 276 -0.75 -0.07 14.80
C MET A 276 -1.35 -1.40 14.35
N MET A 277 -2.45 -1.85 14.97
CA MET A 277 -3.22 -3.00 14.51
C MET A 277 -3.81 -2.79 13.11
N GLY A 278 -4.14 -1.55 12.74
CA GLY A 278 -4.58 -1.20 11.38
C GLY A 278 -3.62 -1.69 10.28
N ILE A 279 -2.31 -1.64 10.57
CA ILE A 279 -1.26 -2.05 9.63
C ILE A 279 -1.37 -3.55 9.30
N TRP A 280 -1.82 -4.40 10.23
CA TRP A 280 -1.96 -5.84 10.02
C TRP A 280 -2.99 -6.19 8.95
N PHE A 281 -4.03 -5.36 8.77
CA PHE A 281 -4.99 -5.54 7.67
C PHE A 281 -4.36 -5.34 6.29
N CYS A 282 -3.13 -4.82 6.21
CA CYS A 282 -2.38 -4.75 4.95
C CYS A 282 -1.79 -6.09 4.51
N LEU A 283 -1.55 -7.03 5.43
CA LEU A 283 -0.90 -8.29 5.10
C LEU A 283 -1.65 -9.09 4.03
N PRO A 284 -2.96 -9.39 4.19
CA PRO A 284 -3.65 -10.28 3.26
C PRO A 284 -3.63 -9.75 1.83
N SER A 285 -3.78 -8.44 1.64
CA SER A 285 -3.76 -7.81 0.31
C SER A 285 -2.40 -7.90 -0.39
N SER A 286 -1.30 -7.93 0.36
CA SER A 286 0.04 -8.07 -0.20
C SER A 286 0.29 -9.46 -0.79
N TYR A 287 -0.43 -10.49 -0.33
CA TYR A 287 -0.31 -11.84 -0.89
C TYR A 287 -1.20 -12.07 -2.10
N VAL A 288 -2.29 -11.30 -2.25
CA VAL A 288 -3.30 -11.55 -3.28
C VAL A 288 -2.73 -11.52 -4.70
N LEU A 289 -1.93 -10.51 -5.06
CA LEU A 289 -1.36 -10.41 -6.40
C LEU A 289 -0.26 -11.46 -6.65
N PRO A 290 0.72 -11.61 -5.74
CA PRO A 290 1.73 -12.67 -5.78
C PRO A 290 1.16 -14.08 -5.96
N LEU A 291 0.17 -14.45 -5.16
CA LEU A 291 -0.45 -15.78 -5.21
C LEU A 291 -1.23 -15.98 -6.51
N LEU A 292 -1.92 -14.95 -6.99
CA LEU A 292 -2.61 -15.02 -8.27
C LEU A 292 -1.63 -15.24 -9.43
N PHE A 293 -0.48 -14.57 -9.40
CA PHE A 293 0.57 -14.74 -10.39
C PHE A 293 1.13 -16.17 -10.34
N LEU A 294 1.49 -16.66 -9.16
CA LEU A 294 2.04 -18.01 -9.00
C LEU A 294 1.07 -19.07 -9.51
N HIS A 295 -0.20 -18.97 -9.12
CA HIS A 295 -1.25 -19.87 -9.55
C HIS A 295 -1.50 -19.87 -11.08
N ARG A 296 -1.25 -18.75 -11.76
CA ARG A 296 -1.27 -18.68 -13.24
C ARG A 296 -0.01 -19.28 -13.84
N ALA A 297 1.16 -19.01 -13.27
CA ALA A 297 2.44 -19.53 -13.71
C ALA A 297 2.50 -21.07 -13.62
N GLU A 298 2.02 -21.66 -12.51
CA GLU A 298 1.97 -23.12 -12.34
C GLU A 298 1.05 -23.81 -13.34
N LYS A 299 -0.10 -23.17 -13.65
CA LYS A 299 -0.99 -23.67 -14.71
C LYS A 299 -0.31 -23.68 -16.09
N LEU A 300 0.52 -22.69 -16.38
CA LEU A 300 1.28 -22.65 -17.63
C LEU A 300 2.35 -23.76 -17.70
N VAL A 301 3.03 -24.04 -16.58
CA VAL A 301 4.03 -25.12 -16.51
C VAL A 301 3.38 -26.49 -16.68
N CYS A 302 2.24 -26.73 -16.03
CA CYS A 302 1.54 -28.01 -16.08
C CYS A 302 0.93 -28.29 -17.48
N LEU A 303 0.45 -27.24 -18.17
CA LEU A 303 -0.01 -27.36 -19.56
C LEU A 303 1.14 -27.66 -20.53
N LYS A 304 2.33 -27.09 -20.29
CA LYS A 304 3.50 -27.34 -21.12
C LYS A 304 3.99 -28.80 -21.01
N TYR A 305 3.95 -29.39 -19.81
CA TYR A 305 4.29 -30.80 -19.64
C TYR A 305 3.35 -31.73 -20.42
N LYS A 306 2.08 -31.33 -20.58
CA LYS A 306 1.08 -32.11 -21.33
C LYS A 306 1.23 -31.99 -22.85
N SER A 307 1.76 -30.88 -23.35
CA SER A 307 2.06 -30.70 -24.79
C SER A 307 3.38 -31.34 -25.22
N ASP A 308 4.33 -31.49 -24.31
CA ASP A 308 5.63 -32.15 -24.59
C ASP A 308 5.55 -33.69 -24.43
N SER A 309 4.37 -34.23 -24.09
CA SER A 309 4.09 -35.67 -23.90
C SER A 309 3.02 -36.22 -24.87
N SER A 310 2.65 -35.45 -25.89
CA SER A 310 1.78 -35.86 -27.01
C SER A 310 2.57 -35.81 -28.31
#